data_AF-A0A7V2ALI7-F1
#
_entry.id   AF-A0A7V2ALI7-F1
#
_cell.length_a   1.000
_cell.length_b   1.000
_cell.length_c   1.000
_cell.angle_alpha   90.00
_cell.angle_beta   90.00
_cell.angle_gamma   90.00
#
_symmetry.space_group_name_H-M   'P 1'
#
loop_
_entity.id
_entity.type
_entity.pdbx_description
1 polymer ?
#
loop_
_entity_poly.entity_id
_entity_poly.type
_entity_poly.pdbx_seq_one_letter_code
_entity_poly.pdbx_strand_id
1 'polypeptide(L)' 'MITPHLPILQIILPLMAAPVAIILRRPGATWALATVITWIAFAIALMLMMEVLANGPLNYRIGG' A
#
# COMPACT_ATOMS: atom_id res chain seq x y z
N MET A 1 -9.44 -15.97 -4.26
CA MET A 1 -8.17 -15.90 -5.03
C MET A 1 -7.79 -14.44 -5.26
N ILE A 2 -7.44 -13.72 -4.19
CA ILE A 2 -7.13 -12.27 -4.19
C ILE A 2 -5.63 -11.99 -4.05
N THR A 3 -4.83 -13.04 -3.90
CA THR A 3 -3.41 -13.05 -3.55
C THR A 3 -2.45 -12.44 -4.60
N PRO A 4 -2.70 -12.42 -5.92
CA PRO A 4 -1.71 -11.91 -6.88
C PRO A 4 -1.61 -10.37 -6.95
N HIS A 5 -2.45 -9.62 -6.24
CA HIS A 5 -2.54 -8.15 -6.40
C HIS A 5 -2.13 -7.36 -5.15
N LEU A 6 -1.63 -8.01 -4.09
CA LEU A 6 -1.11 -7.31 -2.90
C LEU A 6 -0.04 -6.24 -3.21
N PRO A 7 0.91 -6.44 -4.16
CA PRO A 7 1.92 -5.42 -4.48
C PRO A 7 1.32 -4.14 -5.06
N ILE A 8 0.25 -4.27 -5.86
CA ILE A 8 -0.41 -3.10 -6.46
C ILE A 8 -1.07 -2.23 -5.39
N LEU A 9 -1.58 -2.85 -4.32
CA LEU A 9 -2.22 -2.13 -3.23
C LEU A 9 -1.23 -1.24 -2.48
N GLN A 10 0.02 -1.69 -2.33
CA GLN A 10 1.10 -0.89 -1.76
C GLN A 10 1.44 0.37 -2.56
N ILE A 11 1.24 0.34 -3.87
CA ILE A 11 1.55 1.46 -4.77
C ILE A 11 0.35 2.41 -4.88
N ILE A 12 -0.85 1.85 -5.06
CA ILE A 12 -2.08 2.63 -5.27
C ILE A 12 -2.52 3.34 -3.99
N LEU A 13 -2.35 2.73 -2.81
CA LEU A 13 -2.78 3.31 -1.55
C LEU A 13 -2.12 4.68 -1.25
N PRO A 14 -0.78 4.85 -1.32
CA PRO A 14 -0.14 6.16 -1.16
C PRO A 14 -0.41 7.11 -2.33
N LEU A 15 -0.56 6.62 -3.56
CA LEU A 15 -0.94 7.45 -4.71
C LEU A 15 -2.32 8.08 -4.54
N MET A 16 -3.29 7.32 -4.03
CA MET A 16 -4.65 7.78 -3.71
C MET A 16 -4.68 8.67 -2.47
N ALA A 17 -3.72 8.51 -1.55
CA ALA A 17 -3.60 9.35 -0.36
C ALA A 17 -3.33 10.82 -0.68
N ALA A 18 -2.48 11.08 -1.69
CA ALA A 18 -2.04 12.42 -2.06
C ALA A 18 -3.17 13.38 -2.46
N PRO A 19 -4.13 13.02 -3.36
CA PRO A 19 -5.26 13.90 -3.66
C PRO A 19 -6.20 14.09 -2.47
N VAL A 20 -6.40 13.05 -1.64
CA VAL A 20 -7.22 13.15 -0.43
C VAL A 20 -6.59 14.13 0.56
N ALA A 21 -5.27 14.10 0.72
CA ALA A 21 -4.52 15.04 1.55
C ALA A 21 -4.66 16.50 1.09
N ILE A 22 -4.73 16.74 -0.22
CA ILE A 22 -4.93 18.08 -0.82
C ILE A 22 -6.35 18.61 -0.54
N ILE A 23 -7.37 17.75 -0.65
CA ILE A 23 -8.77 18.12 -0.42
C ILE A 23 -9.01 18.46 1.07
N LEU A 24 -8.37 17.73 1.98
CA LEU A 24 -8.61 17.86 3.41
C LEU A 24 -8.22 19.23 3.98
N ARG A 25 -7.30 19.97 3.32
CA ARG A 25 -6.85 21.36 3.59
C ARG A 25 -6.47 21.70 5.05
N ARG A 26 -6.51 20.74 5.98
CA ARG A 26 -6.21 20.88 7.40
C ARG A 26 -4.95 20.09 7.74
N PRO A 27 -3.86 20.74 8.18
CA PRO A 27 -2.57 20.10 8.34
C PRO A 27 -2.60 18.93 9.34
N GLY A 28 -3.36 19.03 10.43
CA GLY A 28 -3.48 17.94 11.41
C GLY A 28 -4.20 16.70 10.88
N ALA A 29 -5.26 16.89 10.09
CA ALA A 29 -6.01 15.78 9.51
C ALA A 29 -5.21 15.08 8.40
N THR A 30 -4.49 15.87 7.58
CA THR A 30 -3.58 15.35 6.55
C THR A 30 -2.44 14.55 7.16
N TRP A 31 -1.88 15.00 8.29
CA TRP A 31 -0.83 14.27 9.00
C TRP A 31 -1.34 12.93 9.53
N ALA A 32 -2.50 12.91 10.20
CA ALA A 32 -3.12 11.67 10.69
C ALA A 32 -3.43 10.69 9.54
N LEU A 33 -3.92 11.20 8.40
CA LEU A 33 -4.18 10.40 7.21
C LEU A 33 -2.89 9.76 6.68
N ALA A 34 -1.80 10.54 6.55
CA ALA A 34 -0.51 10.03 6.11
C ALA A 34 0.05 8.96 7.07
N THR A 35 -0.08 9.16 8.38
CA THR A 35 0.33 8.17 9.38
C THR A 35 -0.45 6.87 9.23
N VAL A 36 -1.78 6.92 9.12
CA VAL A 36 -2.63 5.74 8.95
C VAL A 36 -2.27 4.98 7.67
N ILE A 37 -2.09 5.70 6.57
CA ILE A 37 -1.74 5.10 5.27
C ILE A 37 -0.36 4.44 5.31
N THR A 38 0.59 5.04 6.04
CA THR A 38 1.92 4.46 6.25
C THR A 38 1.86 3.16 7.06
N TRP A 39 1.05 3.12 8.12
CA TRP A 39 0.82 1.89 8.90
C TRP A 39 0.17 0.78 8.08
N ILE A 40 -0.80 1.12 7.23
CA ILE A 40 -1.43 0.16 6.33
C ILE A 40 -0.42 -0.37 5.30
N ALA A 41 0.39 0.52 4.70
CA ALA A 41 1.44 0.11 3.76
C ALA A 41 2.48 -0.83 4.41
N PHE A 42 2.85 -0.55 5.67
CA PHE A 42 3.73 -1.40 6.46
C PHE A 42 3.12 -2.78 6.73
N ALA A 43 1.84 -2.85 7.11
CA ALA A 43 1.14 -4.13 7.29
C ALA A 43 1.10 -4.97 6.00
N ILE A 44 0.84 -4.33 4.85
CA ILE A 44 0.89 -5.01 3.54
C ILE A 44 2.30 -5.52 3.24
N ALA A 45 3.35 -4.80 3.66
CA ALA A 45 4.74 -5.23 3.47
C ALA A 45 5.05 -6.49 4.27
N LEU A 46 4.57 -6.57 5.51
CA LEU A 46 4.71 -7.78 6.32
C LEU A 46 3.98 -8.97 5.70
N MET A 47 2.77 -8.76 5.16
CA MET A 47 2.03 -9.83 4.46
C MET A 47 2.78 -10.33 3.23
N LEU A 48 3.32 -9.41 2.41
CA LEU A 48 4.13 -9.77 1.24
C LEU A 48 5.42 -10.49 1.62
N MET A 49 6.08 -10.06 2.70
CA MET A 49 7.27 -10.74 3.21
C MET A 49 6.97 -12.18 3.62
N MET A 50 5.87 -12.41 4.35
CA MET A 50 5.45 -13.77 4.73
C MET A 50 5.12 -14.61 3.50
N GLU A 51 4.45 -14.02 2.50
CA GLU A 51 4.12 -14.70 1.24
C GLU A 51 5.38 -15.13 0.47
N VAL A 52 6.39 -14.25 0.37
CA VAL A 52 7.66 -14.55 -0.31
C VAL A 52 8.46 -15.62 0.45
N LEU A 53 8.46 -15.57 1.78
CA LEU A 53 9.14 -16.59 2.61
C LEU A 53 8.47 -17.96 2.48
N ALA A 54 7.15 -18.02 2.34
CA ALA A 54 6.40 -19.28 2.25
C ALA A 54 6.37 -19.86 0.83
N ASN A 55 6.15 -19.02 -0.19
CA ASN A 55 5.85 -19.46 -1.56
C ASN A 55 6.95 -19.11 -2.58
N GLY A 56 8.03 -18.47 -2.15
CA GLY A 56 9.12 -18.01 -3.01
C GLY A 56 8.86 -16.63 -3.65
N PRO A 57 9.79 -16.12 -4.48
CA PRO A 57 9.71 -14.77 -5.03
C PRO A 57 8.46 -14.54 -5.87
N LEU A 58 7.74 -13.44 -5.58
CA LEU A 58 6.57 -13.01 -6.33
C LEU A 58 6.98 -12.50 -7.73
N ASN A 59 6.57 -13.21 -8.77
CA ASN A 59 6.72 -12.75 -10.16
C ASN A 59 5.53 -11.86 -10.53
N TYR A 60 5.77 -10.55 -10.49
CA TYR A 60 4.76 -9.56 -10.77
C TYR A 60 4.81 -9.14 -12.25
N ARG A 61 4.05 -9.84 -13.09
CA ARG A 61 3.93 -9.54 -14.53
C ARG A 61 2.87 -8.48 -14.77
N ILE A 62 3.19 -7.19 -14.59
CA ILE A 62 2.38 -6.13 -15.18
C ILE A 62 2.96 -5.81 -16.56
N GLY A 63 2.15 -5.92 -17.60
CA GLY A 63 2.49 -5.36 -18.92
C GLY A 63 3.11 -6.30 -19.96
N GLY A 64 2.95 -7.63 -19.81
CA GLY A 64 3.34 -8.62 -20.83
C GLY A 64 4.78 -9.08 -20.72
#